data_AF-E1X208-F1
#
_entry.id   AF-E1X208-F1
#
_cell.length_a   1.000
_cell.length_b   1.000
_cell.length_c   1.000
_cell.angle_alpha   90.00
_cell.angle_beta   90.00
_cell.angle_gamma   90.00
#
_symmetry.space_group_name_H-M   'P 1'
#
loop_
_entity.id
_entity.type
_entity.pdbx_description
1 polymer ?
#
loop_
_entity_poly.entity_id
_entity_poly.type
_entity_poly.pdbx_seq_one_letter_code
_entity_poly.pdbx_strand_id
1 'polypeptide(L)'
;MSLATLLPVHDSFHVKAIYEGMPGELVAEEKRMSFYNGDQLIHRTPYESLKDIRFREIGDKSILDLCLADGHIAFNLLESEDESELFYLHTKERIIDRRRVNEFLKKRVRVFDNRALLMFDKECLTWIMDRPPIIFEDEFIEGALIGRVGQDFSHHDYGVLYITNQRLFFNGRKGYYTQLKLEDIHHCLIIDIDTNFRDALKRKSYSLQFNEGDFIVGVQSEYSGKIDAFIASLDPNIIRIERF
;
A
#
# COMPACT_ATOMS: atom_id res chain seq x y z
N MET A 1 -15.81 -11.05 -11.84
CA MET A 1 -14.54 -11.59 -11.32
C MET A 1 -14.35 -11.00 -9.93
N SER A 2 -14.12 -11.83 -8.91
CA SER A 2 -13.99 -11.39 -7.51
C SER A 2 -12.53 -11.09 -7.21
N LEU A 3 -12.24 -9.90 -6.68
CA LEU A 3 -10.94 -9.60 -6.06
C LEU A 3 -10.73 -10.54 -4.87
N ALA A 4 -9.48 -10.95 -4.63
CA ALA A 4 -9.13 -11.73 -3.46
C ALA A 4 -9.42 -10.90 -2.20
N THR A 5 -10.24 -11.44 -1.30
CA THR A 5 -10.61 -10.78 -0.06
C THR A 5 -9.55 -11.07 1.00
N LEU A 6 -8.67 -10.11 1.27
CA LEU A 6 -7.92 -10.09 2.51
C LEU A 6 -8.69 -9.24 3.50
N LEU A 7 -9.27 -9.91 4.47
CA LEU A 7 -9.52 -9.32 5.77
C LEU A 7 -8.74 -10.21 6.73
N PRO A 8 -8.11 -9.67 7.77
CA PRO A 8 -8.00 -10.41 9.00
C PRO A 8 -9.42 -10.84 9.36
N VAL A 9 -9.64 -12.16 9.38
CA VAL A 9 -10.86 -12.74 9.92
C VAL A 9 -10.85 -12.42 11.41
N HIS A 10 -11.60 -11.37 11.75
CA HIS A 10 -11.89 -10.87 13.10
C HIS A 10 -10.69 -10.26 13.85
N ASP A 11 -10.48 -8.94 13.68
CA ASP A 11 -10.20 -8.04 14.81
C ASP A 11 -10.41 -6.59 14.37
N SER A 12 -11.00 -5.79 15.24
CA SER A 12 -11.11 -4.34 15.05
C SER A 12 -9.70 -3.76 14.95
N PHE A 13 -9.34 -3.09 13.86
CA PHE A 13 -8.08 -2.35 13.84
C PHE A 13 -8.28 -1.06 14.64
N HIS A 14 -7.44 -0.80 15.63
CA HIS A 14 -7.50 0.37 16.48
C HIS A 14 -6.14 1.07 16.58
N VAL A 15 -6.18 2.39 16.79
CA VAL A 15 -5.02 3.25 17.01
C VAL A 15 -5.36 4.29 18.05
N LYS A 16 -4.37 4.75 18.81
CA LYS A 16 -4.54 5.90 19.70
C LYS A 16 -4.65 7.17 18.88
N ALA A 17 -5.60 8.03 19.25
CA ALA A 17 -5.82 9.30 18.57
C ALA A 17 -6.29 10.40 19.54
N ILE A 18 -6.17 11.64 19.09
CA ILE A 18 -6.78 12.81 19.73
C ILE A 18 -7.87 13.36 18.82
N TYR A 19 -9.08 13.48 19.35
CA TYR A 19 -10.23 14.11 18.71
C TYR A 19 -10.66 15.33 19.54
N GLU A 20 -10.68 16.52 18.93
CA GLU A 20 -11.08 17.77 19.61
C GLU A 20 -10.36 18.02 20.96
N GLY A 21 -9.09 17.64 21.06
CA GLY A 21 -8.27 17.78 22.27
C GLY A 21 -8.42 16.64 23.29
N MET A 22 -9.28 15.66 23.02
CA MET A 22 -9.52 14.50 23.86
C MET A 22 -8.71 13.28 23.38
N PRO A 23 -7.82 12.70 24.20
CA PRO A 23 -7.14 11.45 23.86
C PRO A 23 -8.10 10.26 23.97
N GLY A 24 -7.90 9.26 23.12
CA GLY A 24 -8.76 8.08 23.08
C GLY A 24 -8.29 7.06 22.04
N GLU A 25 -9.17 6.11 21.74
CA GLU A 25 -8.95 5.06 20.74
C GLU A 25 -9.88 5.27 19.54
N LEU A 26 -9.29 5.30 18.35
CA LEU A 26 -10.00 5.29 17.09
C LEU A 26 -10.02 3.85 16.56
N VAL A 27 -11.22 3.34 16.31
CA VAL A 27 -11.46 1.94 15.95
C VAL A 27 -12.11 1.87 14.56
N ALA A 28 -11.46 1.18 13.64
CA ALA A 28 -12.00 0.81 12.34
C ALA A 28 -12.80 -0.49 12.45
N GLU A 29 -14.12 -0.34 12.58
CA GLU A 29 -15.06 -1.46 12.58
C GLU A 29 -15.44 -1.86 11.14
N GLU A 30 -16.26 -2.90 10.96
CA GLU A 30 -16.64 -3.41 9.63
C GLU A 30 -17.36 -2.38 8.75
N LYS A 31 -18.24 -1.55 9.36
CA LYS A 31 -19.14 -0.63 8.63
C LYS A 31 -18.99 0.85 9.01
N ARG A 32 -18.09 1.16 9.94
CA ARG A 32 -17.94 2.50 10.52
C ARG A 32 -16.60 2.66 11.22
N MET A 33 -16.25 3.90 11.52
CA MET A 33 -15.25 4.22 12.54
C MET A 33 -15.94 4.71 13.81
N SER A 34 -15.37 4.34 14.94
CA SER A 34 -15.82 4.76 16.27
C SER A 34 -14.62 5.30 17.05
N PHE A 35 -14.80 6.43 17.74
CA PHE A 35 -13.81 6.99 18.64
C PHE A 35 -14.31 6.89 20.08
N TYR A 36 -13.48 6.32 20.95
CA TYR A 36 -13.78 6.08 22.36
C TYR A 36 -12.78 6.82 23.24
N ASN A 37 -13.23 7.33 24.40
CA ASN A 37 -12.36 7.74 25.49
C ASN A 37 -12.64 6.81 26.68
N GLY A 38 -11.70 5.90 26.96
CA GLY A 38 -11.97 4.75 27.83
C GLY A 38 -13.13 3.92 27.25
N ASP A 39 -14.12 3.61 28.07
CA ASP A 39 -15.30 2.86 27.63
C ASP A 39 -16.40 3.74 26.99
N GLN A 40 -16.24 5.06 26.99
CA GLN A 40 -17.24 5.99 26.49
C GLN A 40 -17.10 6.20 24.98
N LEU A 41 -18.15 5.87 24.22
CA LEU A 41 -18.26 6.25 22.81
C LEU A 41 -18.44 7.76 22.68
N ILE A 42 -17.50 8.44 22.04
CA ILE A 42 -17.50 9.89 21.84
C ILE A 42 -18.00 10.25 20.44
N HIS A 43 -17.50 9.55 19.41
CA HIS A 43 -17.86 9.83 18.03
C HIS A 43 -18.05 8.55 17.22
N ARG A 44 -18.93 8.60 16.22
CA ARG A 44 -19.16 7.49 15.30
C ARG A 44 -19.45 8.00 13.89
N THR A 45 -18.75 7.45 12.91
CA THR A 45 -18.89 7.83 11.50
C THR A 45 -19.09 6.58 10.63
N PRO A 46 -20.29 6.36 10.07
CA PRO A 46 -20.53 5.31 9.08
C PRO A 46 -19.66 5.49 7.83
N TYR A 47 -19.14 4.42 7.24
CA TYR A 47 -18.34 4.54 6.00
C TYR A 47 -19.19 5.06 4.82
N GLU A 48 -20.49 4.74 4.80
CA GLU A 48 -21.41 5.19 3.75
C GLU A 48 -21.62 6.72 3.70
N SER A 49 -21.35 7.43 4.80
CA SER A 49 -21.46 8.89 4.84
C SER A 49 -20.17 9.60 4.38
N LEU A 50 -19.08 8.86 4.20
CA LEU A 50 -17.78 9.41 3.83
C LEU A 50 -17.69 9.59 2.31
N LYS A 51 -17.31 10.80 1.89
CA LYS A 51 -16.90 11.06 0.51
C LYS A 51 -15.46 10.64 0.25
N ASP A 52 -14.61 10.79 1.26
CA ASP A 52 -13.18 10.53 1.18
C ASP A 52 -12.59 10.34 2.59
N ILE A 53 -11.41 9.75 2.67
CA ILE A 53 -10.57 9.71 3.88
C ILE A 53 -9.19 10.20 3.44
N ARG A 54 -8.61 11.15 4.16
CA ARG A 54 -7.29 11.70 3.83
C ARG A 54 -6.35 11.52 4.99
N PHE A 55 -5.08 11.34 4.66
CA PHE A 55 -4.02 11.30 5.65
C PHE A 55 -2.99 12.38 5.31
N ARG A 56 -2.76 13.25 6.29
CA ARG A 56 -1.90 14.43 6.19
C ARG A 56 -0.84 14.37 7.29
N GLU A 57 0.35 14.81 6.96
CA GLU A 57 1.42 15.03 7.93
C GLU A 57 1.57 16.55 8.12
N ILE A 58 1.47 17.02 9.37
CA ILE A 58 1.61 18.43 9.73
C ILE A 58 2.66 18.56 10.83
N GLY A 59 3.89 18.91 10.44
CA GLY A 59 5.04 18.77 11.32
C GLY A 59 5.23 17.30 11.68
N ASP A 60 5.39 17.01 12.97
CA ASP A 60 5.56 15.65 13.48
C ASP A 60 4.23 14.92 13.77
N LYS A 61 3.10 15.45 13.26
CA LYS A 61 1.76 14.91 13.54
C LYS A 61 1.15 14.24 12.31
N SER A 62 0.69 13.01 12.50
CA SER A 62 -0.11 12.26 11.54
C SER A 62 -1.60 12.53 11.77
N ILE A 63 -2.27 13.13 10.79
CA ILE A 63 -3.68 13.52 10.86
C ILE A 63 -4.51 12.69 9.88
N LEU A 64 -5.56 12.04 10.38
CA LEU A 64 -6.58 11.37 9.60
C LEU A 64 -7.82 12.27 9.49
N ASP A 65 -8.19 12.66 8.28
CA ASP A 65 -9.44 13.39 8.02
C ASP A 65 -10.50 12.49 7.40
N LEU A 66 -11.67 12.48 8.02
CA LEU A 66 -12.87 11.88 7.48
C LEU A 66 -13.66 12.95 6.72
N CYS A 67 -13.64 12.93 5.40
CA CYS A 67 -14.33 13.92 4.58
C CYS A 67 -15.81 13.54 4.40
N LEU A 68 -16.69 14.41 4.87
CA LEU A 68 -18.14 14.29 4.78
C LEU A 68 -18.68 15.22 3.69
N ALA A 69 -20.01 15.24 3.50
CA ALA A 69 -20.61 16.06 2.47
C ALA A 69 -20.34 17.56 2.63
N ASP A 70 -20.42 18.04 3.88
CA ASP A 70 -20.42 19.45 4.25
C ASP A 70 -19.25 19.82 5.19
N GLY A 71 -18.24 18.96 5.31
CA GLY A 71 -17.13 19.19 6.23
C GLY A 71 -16.15 18.02 6.34
N HIS A 72 -15.31 18.05 7.38
CA HIS A 72 -14.43 16.94 7.71
C HIS A 72 -14.28 16.80 9.22
N ILE A 73 -13.92 15.60 9.66
CA ILE A 73 -13.61 15.27 11.05
C ILE A 73 -12.15 14.86 11.10
N ALA A 74 -11.34 15.54 11.92
CA ALA A 74 -9.91 15.31 11.99
C ALA A 74 -9.52 14.58 13.29
N PHE A 75 -8.68 13.56 13.15
CA PHE A 75 -8.08 12.81 14.26
C PHE A 75 -6.57 12.95 14.17
N ASN A 76 -5.92 13.34 15.27
CA ASN A 76 -4.47 13.30 15.37
C ASN A 76 -4.03 11.95 15.90
N LEU A 77 -3.40 11.14 15.05
CA LEU A 77 -2.95 9.79 15.38
C LEU A 77 -1.67 9.86 16.23
N LEU A 78 -1.61 9.03 17.27
CA LEU A 78 -0.52 9.01 18.25
C LEU A 78 0.42 7.81 18.08
N GLU A 79 0.20 7.00 17.05
CA GLU A 79 1.02 5.82 16.75
C GLU A 79 2.23 6.18 15.89
N SER A 80 3.07 5.18 15.61
CA SER A 80 4.15 5.32 14.63
C SER A 80 3.61 5.71 13.25
N GLU A 81 4.46 6.28 12.38
CA GLU A 81 4.11 6.60 11.00
C GLU A 81 3.56 5.37 10.26
N ASP A 82 4.24 4.24 10.43
CA ASP A 82 3.90 2.94 9.86
C ASP A 82 2.48 2.48 10.26
N GLU A 83 2.16 2.47 11.56
CA GLU A 83 0.87 2.03 12.06
C GLU A 83 -0.26 3.00 11.67
N SER A 84 0.04 4.30 11.70
CA SER A 84 -0.90 5.34 11.30
C SER A 84 -1.26 5.23 9.82
N GLU A 85 -0.28 4.95 8.95
CA GLU A 85 -0.50 4.73 7.53
C GLU A 85 -1.26 3.43 7.26
N LEU A 86 -0.91 2.33 7.93
CA LEU A 86 -1.65 1.07 7.81
C LEU A 86 -3.12 1.25 8.21
N PHE A 87 -3.39 1.99 9.29
CA PHE A 87 -4.76 2.30 9.70
C PHE A 87 -5.50 3.16 8.67
N TYR A 88 -4.81 4.17 8.11
CA TYR A 88 -5.35 4.97 7.02
C TYR A 88 -5.73 4.11 5.81
N LEU A 89 -4.84 3.25 5.33
CA LEU A 89 -5.10 2.40 4.16
C LEU A 89 -6.25 1.43 4.44
N HIS A 90 -6.27 0.83 5.62
CA HIS A 90 -7.36 -0.06 6.03
C HIS A 90 -8.72 0.62 6.00
N THR A 91 -8.81 1.85 6.49
CA THR A 91 -10.06 2.62 6.50
C THR A 91 -10.42 3.13 5.11
N LYS A 92 -9.45 3.57 4.32
CA LYS A 92 -9.62 3.99 2.92
C LYS A 92 -10.18 2.88 2.04
N GLU A 93 -9.71 1.64 2.21
CA GLU A 93 -10.21 0.47 1.50
C GLU A 93 -11.73 0.32 1.57
N ARG A 94 -12.33 0.70 2.71
CA ARG A 94 -13.77 0.55 2.99
C ARG A 94 -14.64 1.46 2.16
N ILE A 95 -14.10 2.56 1.64
CA ILE A 95 -14.85 3.58 0.89
C ILE A 95 -14.43 3.67 -0.58
N ILE A 96 -13.47 2.86 -1.03
CA ILE A 96 -13.02 2.89 -2.42
C ILE A 96 -14.12 2.43 -3.38
N ASP A 97 -14.33 3.23 -4.42
CA ASP A 97 -15.26 2.91 -5.49
C ASP A 97 -14.76 1.73 -6.33
N ARG A 98 -15.42 0.58 -6.13
CA ARG A 98 -15.14 -0.65 -6.87
C ARG A 98 -15.32 -0.49 -8.39
N ARG A 99 -16.16 0.41 -8.86
CA ARG A 99 -16.32 0.69 -10.30
C ARG A 99 -15.04 1.31 -10.85
N ARG A 100 -14.48 2.30 -10.16
CA ARG A 100 -13.20 2.95 -10.55
C ARG A 100 -12.05 1.96 -10.54
N VAL A 101 -11.97 1.10 -9.53
CA VAL A 101 -10.98 0.01 -9.47
C VAL A 101 -11.10 -0.90 -10.69
N ASN A 102 -12.31 -1.38 -11.00
CA ASN A 102 -12.54 -2.27 -12.13
C ASN A 102 -12.21 -1.59 -13.47
N GLU A 103 -12.54 -0.31 -13.62
CA GLU A 103 -12.16 0.46 -14.81
C GLU A 103 -10.65 0.64 -14.94
N PHE A 104 -9.95 0.94 -13.84
CA PHE A 104 -8.50 1.03 -13.80
C PHE A 104 -7.86 -0.29 -14.24
N LEU A 105 -8.25 -1.40 -13.61
CA LEU A 105 -7.75 -2.74 -13.95
C LEU A 105 -7.99 -3.06 -15.42
N LYS A 106 -9.20 -2.78 -15.95
CA LYS A 106 -9.54 -3.06 -17.34
C LYS A 106 -8.72 -2.21 -18.33
N LYS A 107 -8.51 -0.93 -18.02
CA LYS A 107 -7.87 0.04 -18.93
C LYS A 107 -6.35 0.02 -18.86
N ARG A 108 -5.78 -0.15 -17.66
CA ARG A 108 -4.37 0.09 -17.37
C ARG A 108 -3.58 -1.16 -17.00
N VAL A 109 -4.22 -2.28 -16.68
CA VAL A 109 -3.52 -3.50 -16.28
C VAL A 109 -3.58 -4.56 -17.39
N ARG A 110 -2.44 -5.16 -17.68
CA ARG A 110 -2.24 -6.26 -18.64
C ARG A 110 -1.28 -7.26 -18.01
N VAL A 111 -1.82 -8.35 -17.46
CA VAL A 111 -1.00 -9.37 -16.79
C VAL A 111 -0.80 -10.59 -17.70
N PHE A 112 0.37 -11.22 -17.61
CA PHE A 112 0.73 -12.41 -18.39
C PHE A 112 0.04 -13.69 -17.91
N ASP A 113 -0.24 -13.81 -16.61
CA ASP A 113 -0.92 -14.96 -16.00
C ASP A 113 -1.99 -14.50 -14.99
N ASN A 114 -3.00 -15.34 -14.76
CA ASN A 114 -4.05 -15.08 -13.78
C ASN A 114 -3.50 -14.95 -12.36
N ARG A 115 -2.38 -15.62 -12.02
CA ARG A 115 -1.75 -15.47 -10.69
C ARG A 115 -1.18 -14.08 -10.45
N ALA A 116 -0.81 -13.34 -11.50
CA ALA A 116 -0.35 -11.97 -11.37
C ALA A 116 -1.43 -11.00 -10.89
N LEU A 117 -2.72 -11.39 -10.93
CA LEU A 117 -3.77 -10.60 -10.28
C LEU A 117 -3.61 -10.56 -8.75
N LEU A 118 -2.87 -11.50 -8.15
CA LEU A 118 -2.55 -11.46 -6.71
C LEU A 118 -1.74 -10.22 -6.33
N MET A 119 -0.99 -9.63 -7.26
CA MET A 119 -0.25 -8.38 -7.06
C MET A 119 -1.17 -7.16 -6.80
N PHE A 120 -2.40 -7.22 -7.31
CA PHE A 120 -3.40 -6.16 -7.20
C PHE A 120 -4.44 -6.50 -6.13
N ASP A 121 -3.97 -6.81 -4.93
CA ASP A 121 -4.84 -6.99 -3.78
C ASP A 121 -5.42 -5.66 -3.29
N LYS A 122 -6.24 -5.73 -2.24
CA LYS A 122 -6.98 -4.56 -1.78
C LYS A 122 -6.09 -3.44 -1.26
N GLU A 123 -5.02 -3.76 -0.54
CA GLU A 123 -4.06 -2.77 -0.05
C GLU A 123 -3.38 -2.07 -1.24
N CYS A 124 -2.91 -2.85 -2.22
CA CYS A 124 -2.23 -2.32 -3.40
C CYS A 124 -3.17 -1.45 -4.24
N LEU A 125 -4.40 -1.91 -4.46
CA LEU A 125 -5.43 -1.12 -5.14
C LEU A 125 -5.82 0.13 -4.37
N THR A 126 -5.78 0.08 -3.04
CA THR A 126 -6.04 1.26 -2.20
C THR A 126 -4.97 2.31 -2.42
N TRP A 127 -3.71 1.91 -2.40
CA TRP A 127 -2.59 2.77 -2.77
C TRP A 127 -2.72 3.37 -4.16
N ILE A 128 -2.98 2.53 -5.17
CA ILE A 128 -3.11 2.97 -6.57
C ILE A 128 -4.27 3.96 -6.70
N MET A 129 -5.41 3.73 -6.05
CA MET A 129 -6.56 4.63 -6.17
C MET A 129 -6.38 5.93 -5.39
N ASP A 130 -5.67 5.89 -4.27
CA ASP A 130 -5.37 7.07 -3.48
C ASP A 130 -4.34 7.97 -4.15
N ARG A 131 -3.29 7.35 -4.72
CA ARG A 131 -2.24 8.03 -5.46
C ARG A 131 -2.02 7.36 -6.83
N PRO A 132 -2.88 7.67 -7.82
CA PRO A 132 -2.79 7.08 -9.15
C PRO A 132 -1.41 7.30 -9.78
N PRO A 133 -0.78 6.26 -10.35
CA PRO A 133 0.46 6.42 -11.08
C PRO A 133 0.22 7.22 -12.37
N ILE A 134 1.24 7.96 -12.80
CA ILE A 134 1.26 8.63 -14.09
C ILE A 134 1.63 7.60 -15.15
N ILE A 135 0.64 7.12 -15.90
CA ILE A 135 0.78 6.10 -16.95
C ILE A 135 0.49 6.75 -18.31
N PHE A 136 1.40 6.56 -19.27
CA PHE A 136 1.21 7.06 -20.65
C PHE A 136 0.05 6.34 -21.36
N GLU A 137 -0.40 6.86 -22.50
CA GLU A 137 -1.59 6.33 -23.19
C GLU A 137 -1.40 4.88 -23.68
N ASP A 138 -0.19 4.55 -24.11
CA ASP A 138 0.25 3.25 -24.63
C ASP A 138 1.01 2.39 -23.60
N GLU A 139 1.02 2.83 -22.34
CA GLU A 139 1.67 2.13 -21.23
C GLU A 139 0.63 1.33 -20.41
N PHE A 140 0.99 0.09 -20.09
CA PHE A 140 0.18 -0.83 -19.30
C PHE A 140 1.02 -1.40 -18.15
N ILE A 141 0.39 -1.53 -16.99
CA ILE A 141 0.98 -2.13 -15.80
C ILE A 141 0.88 -3.65 -15.91
N GLU A 142 2.03 -4.30 -15.79
CA GLU A 142 2.18 -5.76 -15.84
C GLU A 142 2.36 -6.36 -14.44
N GLY A 143 2.87 -5.57 -13.50
CA GLY A 143 2.98 -5.94 -12.10
C GLY A 143 3.05 -4.75 -11.15
N ALA A 144 2.70 -5.00 -9.88
CA ALA A 144 2.72 -4.01 -8.82
C ALA A 144 3.04 -4.66 -7.47
N LEU A 145 3.95 -4.07 -6.70
CA LEU A 145 4.28 -4.52 -5.35
C LEU A 145 4.29 -3.33 -4.40
N ILE A 146 3.64 -3.47 -3.26
CA ILE A 146 3.77 -2.51 -2.17
C ILE A 146 5.16 -2.69 -1.56
N GLY A 147 5.85 -1.58 -1.34
CA GLY A 147 7.17 -1.60 -0.76
C GLY A 147 7.59 -0.27 -0.18
N ARG A 148 8.81 -0.26 0.31
CA ARG A 148 9.52 0.90 0.81
C ARG A 148 10.79 1.09 0.01
N VAL A 149 11.10 2.35 -0.29
CA VAL A 149 12.41 2.76 -0.79
C VAL A 149 13.01 3.70 0.24
N GLY A 150 14.24 3.45 0.65
CA GLY A 150 14.93 4.32 1.58
C GLY A 150 16.40 4.43 1.25
N GLN A 151 17.00 5.58 1.59
CA GLN A 151 18.45 5.75 1.58
C GLN A 151 19.08 5.16 2.85
N ASP A 152 18.32 5.09 3.93
CA ASP A 152 18.68 4.50 5.22
C ASP A 152 17.42 4.03 6.00
N PHE A 153 17.61 3.52 7.23
CA PHE A 153 16.53 3.01 8.09
C PHE A 153 15.54 4.08 8.57
N SER A 154 15.91 5.36 8.55
CA SER A 154 15.12 6.47 9.10
C SER A 154 14.44 7.30 8.00
N HIS A 155 14.93 7.21 6.77
CA HIS A 155 14.43 7.94 5.61
C HIS A 155 13.98 6.97 4.53
N HIS A 156 12.77 6.43 4.73
CA HIS A 156 12.08 5.59 3.75
C HIS A 156 10.76 6.22 3.32
N ASP A 157 10.39 6.05 2.05
CA ASP A 157 9.06 6.38 1.52
C ASP A 157 8.34 5.08 1.16
N TYR A 158 7.06 5.05 1.50
CA TYR A 158 6.16 3.96 1.19
C TYR A 158 5.44 4.21 -0.12
N GLY A 159 5.17 3.14 -0.84
CA GLY A 159 4.39 3.23 -2.05
C GLY A 159 4.37 1.94 -2.80
N VAL A 160 4.23 2.08 -4.12
CA VAL A 160 4.08 0.94 -5.01
C VAL A 160 5.18 0.98 -6.05
N LEU A 161 5.90 -0.14 -6.14
CA LEU A 161 6.78 -0.48 -7.24
C LEU A 161 5.93 -1.04 -8.38
N TYR A 162 5.99 -0.42 -9.54
CA TYR A 162 5.31 -0.84 -10.74
C TYR A 162 6.31 -1.36 -11.75
N ILE A 163 5.92 -2.40 -12.47
CA ILE A 163 6.51 -2.76 -13.75
C ILE A 163 5.45 -2.61 -14.84
N THR A 164 5.85 -1.99 -15.93
CA THR A 164 5.02 -1.77 -17.12
C THR A 164 5.73 -2.34 -18.33
N ASN A 165 5.06 -2.35 -19.48
CA ASN A 165 5.67 -2.68 -20.77
C ASN A 165 6.78 -1.70 -21.24
N GLN A 166 7.07 -0.62 -20.50
CA GLN A 166 8.06 0.40 -20.89
C GLN A 166 9.13 0.67 -19.83
N ARG A 167 8.76 0.60 -18.55
CA ARG A 167 9.63 0.97 -17.42
C ARG A 167 9.25 0.29 -16.11
N LEU A 168 10.23 0.26 -15.21
CA LEU A 168 10.07 -0.01 -13.79
C LEU A 168 10.08 1.33 -13.06
N PHE A 169 9.13 1.59 -12.17
CA PHE A 169 9.16 2.82 -11.38
C PHE A 169 8.49 2.65 -10.02
N PHE A 170 8.91 3.47 -9.06
CA PHE A 170 8.29 3.54 -7.75
C PHE A 170 7.55 4.86 -7.57
N ASN A 171 6.31 4.78 -7.09
CA ASN A 171 5.49 5.93 -6.77
C ASN A 171 5.24 5.97 -5.26
N GLY A 172 6.03 6.78 -4.56
CA GLY A 172 5.99 6.96 -3.12
C GLY A 172 4.99 8.02 -2.68
N ARG A 173 4.52 7.91 -1.43
CA ARG A 173 3.56 8.82 -0.80
C ARG A 173 4.11 10.21 -0.58
N LYS A 174 5.37 10.33 -0.19
CA LYS A 174 5.98 11.65 0.09
C LYS A 174 6.46 12.34 -1.18
N GLY A 175 6.02 11.85 -2.35
CA GLY A 175 6.44 12.36 -3.65
C GLY A 175 7.75 11.76 -4.14
N TYR A 176 8.29 10.78 -3.42
CA TYR A 176 9.43 10.04 -3.94
C TYR A 176 9.02 9.32 -5.23
N TYR A 177 9.74 9.64 -6.29
CA TYR A 177 9.53 9.06 -7.59
C TYR A 177 10.88 8.73 -8.19
N THR A 178 11.06 7.48 -8.57
CA THR A 178 12.24 7.02 -9.29
C THR A 178 11.81 6.02 -10.34
N GLN A 179 12.53 5.99 -11.47
CA GLN A 179 12.23 5.13 -12.60
C GLN A 179 13.50 4.63 -13.27
N LEU A 180 13.41 3.42 -13.80
CA LEU A 180 14.37 2.81 -14.70
C LEU A 180 13.64 2.40 -15.97
N LYS A 181 14.21 2.68 -17.13
CA LYS A 181 13.68 2.08 -18.36
C LYS A 181 13.98 0.58 -18.34
N LEU A 182 13.12 -0.23 -18.94
CA LEU A 182 13.35 -1.68 -18.98
C LEU A 182 14.68 -2.05 -19.66
N GLU A 183 15.07 -1.32 -20.71
CA GLU A 183 16.32 -1.55 -21.45
C GLU A 183 17.58 -1.33 -20.59
N ASP A 184 17.48 -0.52 -19.53
CA ASP A 184 18.59 -0.23 -18.63
C ASP A 184 18.71 -1.27 -17.50
N ILE A 185 17.70 -2.13 -17.32
CA ILE A 185 17.68 -3.17 -16.29
C ILE A 185 18.39 -4.41 -16.83
N HIS A 186 19.61 -4.63 -16.36
CA HIS A 186 20.45 -5.78 -16.77
C HIS A 186 20.66 -6.78 -15.63
N HIS A 187 20.26 -6.42 -14.40
CA HIS A 187 20.33 -7.30 -13.23
C HIS A 187 19.23 -6.98 -12.23
N CYS A 188 18.60 -8.01 -11.67
CA CYS A 188 17.65 -7.96 -10.58
C CYS A 188 18.00 -9.05 -9.56
N LEU A 189 18.55 -8.66 -8.41
CA LEU A 189 18.80 -9.53 -7.27
C LEU A 189 17.61 -9.49 -6.32
N ILE A 190 17.07 -10.66 -6.02
CA ILE A 190 16.00 -10.85 -5.04
C ILE A 190 16.60 -11.51 -3.82
N ILE A 191 16.64 -10.77 -2.72
CA ILE A 191 17.08 -11.27 -1.42
C ILE A 191 15.84 -11.69 -0.65
N ASP A 192 15.75 -12.99 -0.42
CA ASP A 192 14.78 -13.62 0.48
C ASP A 192 15.36 -13.56 1.91
N ILE A 193 14.92 -12.55 2.68
CA ILE A 193 15.46 -12.25 4.01
C ILE A 193 14.77 -13.16 5.04
N ASP A 194 15.54 -14.09 5.61
CA ASP A 194 15.16 -15.00 6.70
C ASP A 194 13.83 -15.73 6.48
N THR A 195 13.93 -17.01 6.11
CA THR A 195 12.77 -17.89 5.88
C THR A 195 11.72 -17.88 7.02
N ASN A 196 12.10 -17.57 8.26
CA ASN A 196 11.23 -17.54 9.44
C ASN A 196 10.75 -16.14 9.85
N PHE A 197 11.42 -15.07 9.41
CA PHE A 197 11.00 -13.72 9.77
C PHE A 197 9.67 -13.37 9.09
N ARG A 198 8.68 -13.00 9.90
CA ARG A 198 7.40 -12.48 9.45
C ARG A 198 7.03 -11.28 10.30
N ASP A 199 6.44 -10.26 9.69
CA ASP A 199 5.97 -9.11 10.45
C ASP A 199 4.70 -9.44 11.27
N ALA A 200 4.16 -8.45 11.98
CA ALA A 200 2.96 -8.61 12.81
C ALA A 200 1.73 -9.13 12.04
N LEU A 201 1.69 -8.95 10.72
CA LEU A 201 0.64 -9.44 9.82
C LEU A 201 1.00 -10.75 9.12
N LYS A 202 2.07 -11.42 9.59
CA LYS A 202 2.62 -12.66 9.03
C LYS A 202 3.15 -12.50 7.59
N ARG A 203 3.54 -11.28 7.19
CA ARG A 203 4.09 -10.98 5.85
C ARG A 203 5.55 -11.36 5.76
N LYS A 204 5.94 -11.89 4.61
CA LYS A 204 7.34 -12.17 4.30
C LYS A 204 7.96 -10.96 3.62
N SER A 205 9.17 -10.60 4.04
CA SER A 205 9.90 -9.46 3.49
C SER A 205 10.92 -9.92 2.46
N TYR A 206 11.03 -9.17 1.36
CA TYR A 206 12.00 -9.39 0.29
C TYR A 206 12.69 -8.06 -0.01
N SER A 207 13.95 -8.10 -0.42
CA SER A 207 14.63 -6.94 -1.00
C SER A 207 14.88 -7.19 -2.47
N LEU A 208 14.34 -6.33 -3.33
CA LEU A 208 14.59 -6.34 -4.78
C LEU A 208 15.65 -5.28 -5.06
N GLN A 209 16.78 -5.69 -5.63
CA GLN A 209 17.90 -4.81 -5.98
C GLN A 209 18.11 -4.86 -7.49
N PHE A 210 17.93 -3.72 -8.14
CA PHE A 210 18.13 -3.56 -9.59
C PHE A 210 19.50 -2.93 -9.85
N ASN A 211 20.17 -3.37 -10.92
CA ASN A 211 21.46 -2.85 -11.39
C ASN A 211 22.49 -2.75 -10.25
N GLU A 212 22.80 -3.91 -9.64
CA GLU A 212 23.82 -4.04 -8.58
C GLU A 212 23.62 -3.13 -7.35
N GLY A 213 22.38 -2.68 -7.10
CA GLY A 213 22.04 -1.89 -5.91
C GLY A 213 21.83 -0.40 -6.18
N ASP A 214 21.89 0.05 -7.44
CA ASP A 214 21.52 1.41 -7.84
C ASP A 214 20.08 1.76 -7.45
N PHE A 215 19.21 0.74 -7.44
CA PHE A 215 17.83 0.89 -7.03
C PHE A 215 17.38 -0.29 -6.19
N ILE A 216 17.06 -0.03 -4.92
CA ILE A 216 16.67 -1.04 -3.95
C ILE A 216 15.26 -0.75 -3.44
N VAL A 217 14.41 -1.77 -3.45
CA VAL A 217 13.06 -1.72 -2.91
C VAL A 217 12.86 -2.88 -1.95
N GLY A 218 12.56 -2.55 -0.70
CA GLY A 218 12.07 -3.53 0.27
C GLY A 218 10.58 -3.77 0.02
N VAL A 219 10.17 -4.98 -0.28
CA VAL A 219 8.76 -5.33 -0.53
C VAL A 219 8.28 -6.35 0.50
N GLN A 220 7.02 -6.22 0.91
CA GLN A 220 6.37 -7.16 1.80
C GLN A 220 5.28 -7.91 1.04
N SER A 221 5.23 -9.23 1.22
CA SER A 221 4.23 -10.08 0.58
C SER A 221 3.49 -10.93 1.60
N GLU A 222 2.17 -10.76 1.66
CA GLU A 222 1.23 -11.63 2.38
C GLU A 222 1.07 -12.99 1.71
N TYR A 223 1.20 -13.04 0.38
CA TYR A 223 0.93 -14.24 -0.40
C TYR A 223 2.21 -14.92 -0.89
N SER A 224 2.24 -16.24 -0.80
CA SER A 224 3.15 -17.04 -1.59
C SER A 224 2.85 -16.82 -3.09
N GLY A 225 3.89 -16.53 -3.87
CA GLY A 225 3.76 -16.33 -5.33
C GLY A 225 3.53 -14.90 -5.81
N LYS A 226 3.31 -13.90 -4.92
CA LYS A 226 3.17 -12.49 -5.34
C LYS A 226 4.47 -11.96 -5.95
N ILE A 227 5.60 -12.27 -5.31
CA ILE A 227 6.95 -11.97 -5.83
C ILE A 227 7.22 -12.75 -7.11
N ASP A 228 6.92 -14.04 -7.14
CA ASP A 228 7.10 -14.90 -8.33
C ASP A 228 6.31 -14.36 -9.54
N ALA A 229 5.11 -13.84 -9.31
CA ALA A 229 4.29 -13.25 -10.37
C ALA A 229 4.83 -11.89 -10.85
N PHE A 230 5.42 -11.09 -9.95
CA PHE A 230 6.06 -9.83 -10.33
C PHE A 230 7.28 -10.07 -11.21
N ILE A 231 8.13 -11.01 -10.81
CA ILE A 231 9.40 -11.27 -11.49
C ILE A 231 9.19 -11.97 -12.83
N ALA A 232 8.05 -12.65 -13.02
CA ALA A 232 7.65 -13.19 -14.31
C ALA A 232 7.36 -12.09 -15.37
N SER A 233 7.28 -10.83 -14.96
CA SER A 233 7.15 -9.67 -15.86
C SER A 233 8.53 -9.12 -16.30
N LEU A 234 9.63 -9.65 -15.75
CA LEU A 234 11.01 -9.30 -16.14
C LEU A 234 11.61 -10.39 -17.06
N ASP A 235 12.65 -10.04 -17.80
CA ASP A 235 13.43 -11.04 -18.56
C ASP A 235 14.06 -12.05 -17.57
N PRO A 236 13.80 -13.36 -17.70
CA PRO A 236 14.36 -14.35 -16.80
C PRO A 236 15.89 -14.37 -16.76
N ASN A 237 16.57 -13.89 -17.80
CA ASN A 237 18.03 -13.89 -17.87
C ASN A 237 18.69 -12.86 -16.95
N ILE A 238 17.96 -11.83 -16.53
CA ILE A 238 18.48 -10.77 -15.65
C ILE A 238 18.22 -11.04 -14.16
N ILE A 239 17.48 -12.11 -13.83
CA ILE A 239 17.01 -12.38 -12.47
C ILE A 239 17.96 -13.32 -11.74
N ARG A 240 18.36 -12.94 -10.53
CA ARG A 240 19.10 -13.77 -9.58
C ARG A 240 18.38 -13.80 -8.24
N ILE A 241 18.26 -14.98 -7.64
CA ILE A 241 17.59 -15.16 -6.34
C ILE A 241 18.61 -15.66 -5.32
N GLU A 242 18.74 -14.93 -4.21
CA GLU A 242 19.54 -15.33 -3.05
C GLU A 242 18.62 -15.61 -1.87
N ARG A 243 18.91 -16.70 -1.14
CA ARG A 243 18.11 -17.17 -0.01
C ARG A 243 19.02 -17.34 1.20
N PHE A 244 18.66 -16.70 2.31
CA PHE A 244 19.39 -16.73 3.57
C PHE A 244 18.58 -17.40 4.68
#